data_AF-A0AAU0F1G7-F1
#
_entry.id   AF-A0AAU0F1G7-F1
#
_cell.length_a   1.000
_cell.length_b   1.000
_cell.length_c   1.000
_cell.angle_alpha   90.00
_cell.angle_beta   90.00
_cell.angle_gamma   90.00
#
_symmetry.space_group_name_H-M   'P 1'
#
loop_
_entity.id
_entity.type
_entity.pdbx_description
1 polymer ?
#
loop_
_entity_poly.entity_id
_entity_poly.type
_entity_poly.pdbx_seq_one_letter_code
_entity_poly.pdbx_strand_id
1 'polypeptide(L)'
;MTEAADYFSDNLKMEGDQISFDFHLPNSEIHRFSWEIPGIHNVENATGALAVLHNLGVEIEVLKKALANFKALKDAIPSIHFLTERFILMTMPIIQRSSMP
;
A
#
# COMPACT_ATOMS: atom_id res chain seq x y z
N MET A 1 20.08 -7.25 8.92
CA MET A 1 19.26 -6.90 10.09
C MET A 1 18.06 -6.17 9.54
N THR A 2 16.87 -6.73 9.64
CA THR A 2 15.64 -6.04 9.24
C THR A 2 15.27 -5.11 10.39
N GLU A 3 15.45 -3.82 10.17
CA GLU A 3 14.96 -2.79 11.08
C GLU A 3 13.43 -2.86 11.10
N ALA A 4 12.82 -2.82 12.29
CA ALA A 4 11.37 -2.81 12.40
C ALA A 4 10.85 -1.46 11.87
N ALA A 5 9.90 -1.49 10.94
CA ALA A 5 9.30 -0.27 10.41
C ALA A 5 8.25 0.26 11.40
N ASP A 6 8.32 1.54 11.74
CA ASP A 6 7.36 2.20 12.65
C ASP A 6 5.95 2.29 12.05
N TYR A 7 5.85 2.25 10.72
CA TYR A 7 4.61 2.21 9.96
C TYR A 7 4.69 1.08 8.94
N PHE A 8 3.64 0.27 8.84
CA PHE A 8 3.53 -0.77 7.83
C PHE A 8 2.07 -1.11 7.55
N SER A 9 1.84 -1.85 6.47
CA SER A 9 0.52 -2.39 6.16
C SER A 9 0.55 -3.90 5.99
N ASP A 10 -0.47 -4.59 6.49
CA ASP A 10 -0.67 -6.03 6.32
C ASP A 10 -2.17 -6.37 6.11
N ASN A 11 -2.52 -7.67 6.24
CA ASN A 11 -3.89 -8.17 6.10
C ASN A 11 -4.61 -7.67 4.83
N LEU A 12 -3.86 -7.63 3.73
CA LEU A 12 -4.34 -7.25 2.41
C LEU A 12 -5.43 -8.24 1.96
N LYS A 13 -6.60 -7.70 1.59
CA LYS A 13 -7.70 -8.45 0.99
C LYS A 13 -8.13 -7.78 -0.30
N MET A 14 -8.43 -8.60 -1.30
CA MET A 14 -9.02 -8.17 -2.57
C MET A 14 -10.40 -8.83 -2.69
N GLU A 15 -11.44 -8.02 -2.78
CA GLU A 15 -12.83 -8.45 -2.93
C GLU A 15 -13.46 -7.71 -4.12
N GLY A 16 -13.51 -8.38 -5.27
CA GLY A 16 -13.85 -7.71 -6.54
C GLY A 16 -12.81 -6.64 -6.88
N ASP A 17 -13.28 -5.42 -7.13
CA ASP A 17 -12.43 -4.26 -7.42
C ASP A 17 -11.95 -3.53 -6.15
N GLN A 18 -12.39 -3.97 -4.97
CA GLN A 18 -12.01 -3.34 -3.71
C GLN A 18 -10.76 -3.98 -3.12
N ILE A 19 -9.77 -3.15 -2.79
CA ILE A 19 -8.61 -3.53 -1.98
C ILE A 19 -8.83 -2.99 -0.57
N SER A 20 -8.48 -3.79 0.43
CA SER A 20 -8.47 -3.35 1.83
C SER A 20 -7.27 -3.91 2.58
N PHE A 21 -6.71 -3.12 3.50
CA PHE A 21 -5.51 -3.45 4.25
C PHE A 21 -5.54 -2.80 5.63
N ASP A 22 -4.75 -3.34 6.55
CA ASP A 22 -4.60 -2.82 7.90
C ASP A 22 -3.33 -1.97 7.94
N PHE A 23 -3.46 -0.69 8.31
CA PHE A 23 -2.35 0.24 8.47
C PHE A 23 -1.97 0.35 9.95
N HIS A 24 -0.72 0.06 10.25
CA HIS A 24 -0.16 0.04 11.60
C HIS A 24 0.57 1.33 11.89
N LEU A 25 0.27 1.92 13.05
CA LEU A 25 0.93 3.10 13.58
C LEU A 25 2.03 2.72 14.60
N PRO A 26 2.97 3.62 14.90
CA PRO A 26 4.05 3.35 15.86
C PRO A 26 3.54 3.06 17.28
N ASN A 27 2.34 3.55 17.61
CA ASN A 27 1.69 3.35 18.90
C ASN A 27 0.87 2.04 18.95
N SER A 28 1.07 1.12 18.01
CA SER A 28 0.35 -0.16 17.89
C SER A 28 -1.14 -0.05 17.57
N GLU A 29 -1.63 1.14 17.22
CA GLU A 29 -2.98 1.27 16.67
C GLU A 29 -3.03 0.74 15.23
N ILE A 30 -4.17 0.13 14.90
CA ILE A 30 -4.42 -0.47 13.60
C ILE A 30 -5.67 0.15 13.00
N HIS A 31 -5.55 0.63 11.77
CA HIS A 31 -6.64 1.29 11.05
C HIS A 31 -6.88 0.61 9.71
N ARG A 32 -8.12 0.15 9.48
CA ARG A 32 -8.52 -0.45 8.20
C ARG A 32 -8.72 0.63 7.15
N PHE A 33 -8.05 0.49 6.01
CA PHE A 33 -8.24 1.30 4.81
C PHE A 33 -8.79 0.46 3.66
N SER A 34 -9.51 1.10 2.75
CA SER A 34 -10.04 0.45 1.55
C SER A 34 -10.22 1.44 0.40
N TRP A 35 -10.06 0.96 -0.83
CA TRP A 35 -10.25 1.74 -2.06
C TRP A 35 -10.56 0.85 -3.27
N GLU A 36 -10.72 1.45 -4.45
CA GLU A 36 -10.99 0.75 -5.73
C GLU A 36 -9.79 0.76 -6.73
N ILE A 37 -8.59 1.17 -6.31
CA ILE A 37 -7.37 1.17 -7.13
C ILE A 37 -6.65 -0.20 -7.08
N PRO A 38 -6.58 -0.98 -8.17
CA PRO A 38 -5.94 -2.29 -8.13
C PRO A 38 -4.40 -2.20 -7.96
N GLY A 39 -3.79 -3.23 -7.35
CA GLY A 39 -2.33 -3.43 -7.31
C GLY A 39 -1.68 -3.28 -5.92
N ILE A 40 -0.82 -4.24 -5.56
CA ILE A 40 -0.10 -4.28 -4.27
C ILE A 40 0.87 -3.10 -4.13
N HIS A 41 1.55 -2.70 -5.20
CA HIS A 41 2.43 -1.52 -5.21
C HIS A 41 1.68 -0.23 -4.82
N ASN A 42 0.37 -0.14 -5.10
CA ASN A 42 -0.42 1.02 -4.67
C ASN A 42 -0.62 1.02 -3.15
N VAL A 43 -0.71 -0.16 -2.52
CA VAL A 43 -0.73 -0.30 -1.05
C VAL A 43 0.60 0.09 -0.43
N GLU A 44 1.73 -0.27 -1.04
CA GLU A 44 3.07 0.18 -0.61
C GLU A 44 3.18 1.71 -0.70
N ASN A 45 2.81 2.29 -1.84
CA ASN A 45 2.81 3.74 -2.05
C ASN A 45 1.89 4.47 -1.06
N ALA A 46 0.70 3.94 -0.82
CA ALA A 46 -0.21 4.54 0.14
C ALA A 46 0.32 4.42 1.58
N THR A 47 0.93 3.30 1.95
CA THR A 47 1.55 3.12 3.28
C THR A 47 2.56 4.23 3.54
N GLY A 48 3.44 4.52 2.57
CA GLY A 48 4.40 5.63 2.67
C GLY A 48 3.73 6.99 2.79
N ALA A 49 2.72 7.28 1.96
CA ALA A 49 2.00 8.55 1.99
C ALA A 49 1.22 8.75 3.31
N LEU A 50 0.54 7.70 3.77
CA LEU A 50 -0.21 7.69 5.04
C LEU A 50 0.73 7.93 6.22
N ALA A 51 1.90 7.28 6.24
CA ALA A 51 2.90 7.48 7.29
C ALA A 51 3.38 8.94 7.34
N VAL A 52 3.71 9.54 6.19
CA VAL A 52 4.14 10.95 6.12
C VAL A 52 3.03 11.89 6.62
N LEU A 53 1.80 11.70 6.15
CA LEU A 53 0.69 12.58 6.51
C LEU A 53 0.26 12.43 7.98
N HIS A 54 0.23 11.20 8.48
CA HIS A 54 -0.02 10.93 9.91
C HIS A 54 1.06 11.60 10.77
N ASN A 55 2.33 11.48 10.41
CA ASN A 55 3.44 12.13 11.13
C ASN A 55 3.38 13.67 11.09
N LEU A 56 2.68 14.25 10.11
CA LEU A 56 2.39 15.69 10.05
C LEU A 56 1.13 16.11 10.84
N GLY A 57 0.50 15.18 11.57
CA GLY A 57 -0.67 15.44 12.41
C GLY A 57 -2.01 15.40 11.66
N VAL A 58 -2.07 14.78 10.48
CA VAL A 58 -3.34 14.57 9.80
C VAL A 58 -4.11 13.44 10.46
N GLU A 59 -5.33 13.74 10.90
CA GLU A 59 -6.24 12.79 11.53
C GLU A 59 -6.54 11.57 10.64
N ILE A 60 -6.56 10.37 11.22
CA ILE A 60 -6.80 9.11 10.50
C ILE A 60 -8.11 9.14 9.70
N GLU A 61 -9.17 9.74 10.25
CA GLU A 61 -10.45 9.84 9.56
C GLU A 61 -10.41 10.74 8.32
N VAL A 62 -9.50 11.74 8.30
CA VAL A 62 -9.23 12.54 7.10
C VAL A 62 -8.49 11.70 6.06
N LEU A 63 -7.51 10.90 6.49
CA LEU A 63 -6.76 10.01 5.61
C LEU A 63 -7.67 8.95 4.97
N LYS A 64 -8.55 8.32 5.75
CA LYS A 64 -9.52 7.32 5.24
C LYS A 64 -10.40 7.93 4.15
N LYS A 65 -10.92 9.13 4.38
CA LYS A 65 -11.74 9.85 3.39
C LYS A 65 -10.94 10.22 2.14
N ALA A 66 -9.72 10.75 2.31
CA ALA A 66 -8.88 11.15 1.19
C ALA A 66 -8.57 9.95 0.28
N LEU A 67 -8.23 8.81 0.89
CA LEU A 67 -7.85 7.61 0.19
C LEU A 67 -9.05 6.91 -0.48
N ALA A 68 -10.19 6.81 0.22
CA ALA A 68 -11.42 6.24 -0.35
C ALA A 68 -11.96 7.05 -1.54
N ASN A 69 -11.72 8.37 -1.55
CA ASN A 69 -12.11 9.26 -2.66
C ASN A 69 -11.00 9.44 -3.70
N PHE A 70 -9.84 8.82 -3.52
CA PHE A 70 -8.74 8.92 -4.47
C PHE A 70 -9.14 8.25 -5.78
N LYS A 71 -9.16 9.04 -6.86
CA LYS A 71 -9.39 8.54 -8.22
C LYS A 71 -8.04 8.48 -8.91
N ALA A 72 -7.68 7.32 -9.45
CA ALA A 72 -6.57 7.24 -10.38
C ALA A 72 -6.77 8.29 -11.49
N LEU A 73 -5.70 9.00 -11.85
CA LEU A 73 -5.70 9.87 -13.01
C LEU A 73 -6.01 8.98 -14.22
N LYS A 74 -7.24 9.09 -14.72
CA LYS A 74 -7.84 8.20 -15.74
C LYS A 74 -7.02 8.07 -17.03
N ASP A 75 -6.07 8.98 -17.25
CA ASP A 75 -5.26 9.10 -18.45
C ASP A 75 -3.74 8.97 -18.20
N ALA A 76 -3.32 8.63 -16.97
CA ALA A 76 -1.93 8.32 -16.67
C ALA A 76 -1.61 6.85 -17.05
N ILE A 77 -1.53 6.63 -18.36
CA ILE A 77 -0.63 5.66 -19.01
C ILE A 77 -1.19 4.21 -19.15
N PRO A 78 -1.69 3.84 -20.35
CA PRO A 78 -1.88 2.44 -20.79
C PRO A 78 -0.60 1.57 -20.71
N SER A 79 0.54 2.16 -20.39
CA SER A 79 1.87 1.54 -20.31
C SER A 79 2.34 1.21 -18.89
N ILE A 80 1.59 1.54 -17.82
CA ILE A 80 2.00 1.18 -16.44
C ILE A 80 2.02 -0.34 -16.28
N HIS A 81 1.10 -1.07 -16.92
CA HIS A 81 1.12 -2.54 -16.94
C HIS A 81 2.44 -3.12 -17.49
N PHE A 82 3.04 -2.44 -18.47
CA PHE A 82 4.33 -2.82 -19.08
C PHE A 82 5.56 -2.42 -18.25
N LEU A 83 5.45 -1.39 -17.42
CA LEU A 83 6.54 -0.92 -16.56
C LEU A 83 6.54 -1.63 -15.21
N THR A 84 5.38 -2.03 -14.68
CA THR A 84 5.26 -2.82 -13.45
C THR A 84 5.97 -4.16 -13.54
N GLU A 85 5.92 -4.85 -14.68
CA GLU A 85 6.64 -6.13 -14.85
C GLU A 85 8.18 -5.96 -14.87
N ARG A 86 8.69 -4.81 -15.31
CA ARG A 86 10.14 -4.53 -15.32
C ARG A 86 10.67 -3.92 -14.03
N PHE A 87 9.84 -3.21 -13.26
CA PHE A 87 10.26 -2.61 -11.99
C PHE A 87 10.25 -3.61 -10.83
N ILE A 88 9.38 -4.64 -10.87
CA ILE A 88 9.33 -5.73 -9.88
C ILE A 88 10.64 -6.55 -9.85
N LEU A 89 11.41 -6.57 -10.94
CA LEU A 89 12.68 -7.31 -10.99
C LEU A 89 13.85 -6.60 -10.28
N MET A 90 13.70 -5.33 -9.87
CA MET A 90 14.83 -4.51 -9.41
C MET A 90 14.84 -4.19 -7.90
N THR A 91 13.79 -4.51 -7.14
CA THR A 91 13.67 -4.09 -5.73
C THR A 91 13.47 -5.21 -4.69
N MET A 92 13.58 -6.50 -5.05
CA MET A 92 13.58 -7.55 -4.02
C MET A 92 15.00 -7.81 -3.48
N PRO A 93 15.30 -7.52 -2.20
CA PRO A 93 16.37 -8.21 -1.50
C PRO A 93 15.99 -9.69 -1.37
N ILE A 94 16.98 -10.54 -1.62
CA ILE A 94 16.94 -12.00 -1.61
C ILE A 94 16.48 -12.51 -0.23
N ILE A 95 15.24 -12.97 -0.09
CA ILE A 95 14.84 -13.93 0.95
C ILE A 95 13.86 -14.95 0.38
N GLN A 96 14.43 -16.12 0.07
CA GLN A 96 13.89 -17.47 -0.02
C GLN A 96 12.60 -17.74 -0.81
N ARG A 97 12.82 -18.26 -2.03
CA ARG A 97 12.04 -19.39 -2.53
C ARG A 97 12.16 -20.55 -1.54
N SER A 98 11.04 -20.96 -0.95
CA SER A 98 10.85 -22.34 -0.51
C SER A 98 9.42 -22.77 -0.77
N SER A 99 9.30 -23.69 -1.72
CA SER A 99 8.32 -24.79 -1.78
C SER A 99 6.82 -24.44 -1.80
N MET A 100 6.26 -24.43 -3.00
CA MET A 100 4.99 -25.09 -3.30
C MET A 100 5.31 -26.30 -4.21
N PRO A 101 4.48 -27.36 -4.16
CA PRO A 101 4.90 -28.77 -4.11
C PRO A 101 5.67 -29.30 -5.33
#